data_AF-A0A967FMM0-F1
#
_entry.id   AF-A0A967FMM0-F1
#
_cell.length_a   1.000
_cell.length_b   1.000
_cell.length_c   1.000
_cell.angle_alpha   90.00
_cell.angle_beta   90.00
_cell.angle_gamma   90.00
#
_symmetry.space_group_name_H-M   'P 1'
#
loop_
_entity.id
_entity.type
_entity.pdbx_description
1 polymer ?
#
loop_
_entity_poly.entity_id
_entity_poly.type
_entity_poly.pdbx_seq_one_letter_code
_entity_poly.pdbx_strand_id
1 'polypeptide(L)'
;MSRIININNPSKVRNKNQRTIAEILRRIGAKSTIDDETKDMVSTIVFLLREIFAGVESSIDAWEKKGYWMKADRYLRQWEWTAEVAANLE
;
A
#
# COMPACT_ATOMS: atom_id res chain seq x y z
N MET A 1 -5.13 24.35 24.15
CA MET A 1 -5.32 23.76 22.81
C MET A 1 -4.91 22.30 22.87
N SER A 2 -5.83 21.35 22.66
CA SER A 2 -5.50 19.92 22.66
C SER A 2 -4.80 19.53 21.35
N ARG A 3 -3.93 18.51 21.40
CA ARG A 3 -3.17 18.03 20.24
C ARG A 3 -4.10 17.24 19.31
N ILE A 4 -4.32 17.74 18.10
CA ILE A 4 -5.01 16.99 17.04
C ILE A 4 -4.00 16.00 16.45
N ILE A 5 -4.23 14.70 16.65
CA ILE A 5 -3.44 13.63 16.03
C ILE A 5 -4.20 13.16 14.79
N ASN A 6 -3.64 13.41 13.60
CA ASN A 6 -4.18 12.79 12.40
C ASN A 6 -3.81 11.28 12.40
N ILE A 7 -4.82 10.44 12.56
CA ILE A 7 -4.69 8.98 12.56
C ILE A 7 -4.63 8.45 11.12
N ASN A 8 -5.28 9.14 10.17
CA ASN A 8 -5.39 8.78 8.76
C ASN A 8 -4.33 9.49 7.91
N ASN A 9 -3.06 9.34 8.28
CA ASN A 9 -1.95 9.78 7.43
C ASN A 9 -1.58 8.65 6.45
N PRO A 10 -1.39 8.93 5.14
CA PRO A 10 -0.96 7.95 4.14
C PRO A 10 0.21 7.05 4.58
N SER A 11 1.18 7.60 5.32
CA SER A 11 2.32 6.82 5.82
C SER A 11 1.94 5.80 6.90
N LYS A 12 0.97 6.11 7.76
CA LYS A 12 0.47 5.16 8.76
C LYS A 12 -0.35 4.05 8.12
N VAL A 13 -1.23 4.41 7.18
CA VAL A 13 -2.04 3.45 6.41
C VAL A 13 -1.13 2.48 5.67
N ARG A 14 -0.11 3.00 4.97
CA ARG A 14 0.87 2.15 4.28
C ARG A 14 1.60 1.17 5.21
N ASN A 15 2.10 1.64 6.35
CA ASN A 15 2.76 0.76 7.33
C ASN A 15 1.82 -0.32 7.88
N LYS A 16 0.55 0.02 8.11
CA LYS A 16 -0.47 -0.96 8.51
C LYS A 16 -0.68 -1.98 7.39
N ASN A 17 -0.88 -1.54 6.15
CA ASN A 17 -1.13 -2.42 5.01
C ASN A 17 0.06 -3.35 4.74
N GLN A 18 1.30 -2.86 4.84
CA GLN A 18 2.49 -3.71 4.72
C GLN A 18 2.53 -4.84 5.75
N ARG A 19 2.17 -4.54 7.01
CA ARG A 19 2.07 -5.57 8.06
C ARG A 19 0.95 -6.56 7.77
N THR A 20 -0.21 -6.07 7.33
CA THR A 20 -1.34 -6.93 6.95
C THR A 20 -0.97 -7.85 5.79
N ILE A 21 -0.31 -7.34 4.75
CA ILE A 21 0.19 -8.14 3.62
C ILE A 21 1.16 -9.21 4.13
N ALA A 22 2.11 -8.87 4.99
CA ALA A 22 3.06 -9.83 5.54
C ALA A 22 2.37 -10.96 6.33
N GLU A 23 1.34 -10.64 7.14
CA GLU A 23 0.57 -11.65 7.86
C GLU A 23 -0.28 -12.53 6.93
N ILE A 24 -0.87 -11.96 5.88
CA ILE A 24 -1.61 -12.75 4.88
C ILE A 24 -0.65 -13.71 4.16
N LEU A 25 0.51 -13.22 3.70
CA LEU A 25 1.52 -14.05 3.05
C LEU A 25 2.01 -15.18 3.98
N ARG A 26 2.22 -14.87 5.26
CA ARG A 26 2.56 -15.88 6.28
C ARG A 26 1.46 -16.93 6.42
N ARG A 27 0.19 -16.52 6.43
CA ARG A 27 -0.96 -17.43 6.53
C ARG A 27 -1.07 -18.32 5.29
N ILE A 28 -0.91 -17.76 4.09
CA ILE A 28 -0.89 -18.53 2.83
C ILE A 28 0.25 -19.56 2.88
N GLY A 29 1.46 -19.16 3.28
CA GLY A 29 2.61 -20.07 3.37
C GLY A 29 2.46 -21.19 4.42
N ALA A 30 1.56 -21.04 5.38
CA ALA A 30 1.23 -22.07 6.36
C ALA A 30 0.13 -23.04 5.89
N LYS A 31 -0.58 -22.74 4.79
CA LYS A 31 -1.61 -23.63 4.23
C LYS A 31 -0.94 -24.74 3.40
N SER A 32 -1.47 -25.95 3.53
CA SER A 32 -1.00 -27.12 2.76
C SER A 32 -1.60 -27.20 1.35
N THR A 33 -2.68 -26.46 1.08
CA THR A 33 -3.41 -26.47 -0.19
C THR A 33 -3.80 -25.06 -0.60
N ILE A 34 -3.83 -24.83 -1.91
CA ILE A 34 -4.32 -23.59 -2.51
C ILE A 34 -5.80 -23.81 -2.81
N ASP A 35 -6.65 -23.12 -2.05
CA ASP A 35 -8.11 -23.17 -2.12
C ASP A 35 -8.70 -21.81 -2.47
N ASP A 36 -10.03 -21.72 -2.53
CA ASP A 36 -10.72 -20.46 -2.82
C ASP A 36 -10.46 -19.38 -1.75
N GLU A 37 -10.29 -19.77 -0.48
CA GLU A 37 -9.87 -18.83 0.58
C GLU A 37 -8.51 -18.20 0.26
N THR A 38 -7.59 -18.97 -0.35
CA THR A 38 -6.29 -18.45 -0.77
C THR A 38 -6.43 -17.40 -1.88
N LYS A 39 -7.38 -17.59 -2.81
CA LYS A 39 -7.69 -16.59 -3.84
C LYS A 39 -8.25 -15.30 -3.24
N ASP A 40 -9.12 -15.40 -2.23
CA ASP A 40 -9.66 -14.24 -1.52
C ASP A 40 -8.57 -13.50 -0.73
N MET A 41 -7.63 -14.25 -0.13
CA MET A 41 -6.45 -13.68 0.52
C MET A 41 -5.56 -12.91 -0.45
N VAL A 42 -5.30 -13.46 -1.64
CA VAL A 42 -4.53 -12.76 -2.68
C VAL A 42 -5.29 -11.53 -3.17
N SER A 43 -6.60 -11.64 -3.38
CA SER A 43 -7.45 -10.49 -3.73
C SER A 43 -7.36 -9.38 -2.68
N THR A 44 -7.33 -9.76 -1.39
CA THR A 44 -7.12 -8.81 -0.29
C THR A 44 -5.76 -8.11 -0.39
N ILE A 45 -4.69 -8.84 -0.73
CA ILE A 45 -3.36 -8.25 -0.95
C ILE A 45 -3.40 -7.23 -2.09
N VAL A 46 -4.07 -7.53 -3.21
CA VAL A 46 -4.24 -6.60 -4.34
C VAL A 46 -4.88 -5.28 -3.89
N PHE A 47 -5.97 -5.34 -3.13
CA PHE A 47 -6.62 -4.12 -2.61
C PHE A 47 -5.73 -3.33 -1.65
N LEU A 48 -4.95 -4.01 -0.80
CA LEU A 48 -4.02 -3.35 0.11
C LEU A 48 -2.88 -2.65 -0.63
N LEU A 49 -2.36 -3.25 -1.70
CA LEU A 49 -1.34 -2.65 -2.57
C LEU A 49 -1.88 -1.43 -3.31
N ARG A 50 -3.10 -1.50 -3.85
CA ARG A 50 -3.79 -0.36 -4.48
C ARG A 50 -4.00 0.79 -3.49
N GLU A 51 -4.40 0.50 -2.25
CA GLU A 51 -4.55 1.53 -1.21
C GLU A 51 -3.21 2.18 -0.85
N ILE A 52 -2.12 1.40 -0.83
CA ILE A 52 -0.76 1.96 -0.64
C ILE A 52 -0.43 2.95 -1.76
N PHE A 53 -0.66 2.57 -3.02
CA PHE A 53 -0.34 3.41 -4.17
C PHE A 53 -1.20 4.69 -4.19
N ALA A 54 -2.51 4.60 -3.91
CA ALA A 54 -3.38 5.77 -3.78
C ALA A 54 -2.89 6.75 -2.70
N GLY A 55 -2.38 6.22 -1.57
CA GLY A 55 -1.74 7.03 -0.54
C GLY A 55 -0.45 7.72 -1.02
N VAL A 56 0.31 7.09 -1.91
CA VAL A 56 1.51 7.67 -2.54
C VAL A 56 1.12 8.80 -3.49
N GLU A 57 0.13 8.58 -4.37
CA GLU A 57 -0.39 9.59 -5.29
C GLU A 57 -0.89 10.85 -4.56
N SER A 58 -1.62 10.67 -3.45
CA SER A 58 -2.07 11.81 -2.63
C SER A 58 -0.90 12.61 -2.03
N SER A 59 0.21 11.93 -1.72
CA SER A 59 1.42 12.58 -1.17
C SER A 59 2.19 13.33 -2.26
N ILE A 60 2.22 12.76 -3.47
CA ILE A 60 2.82 13.36 -4.66
C ILE A 60 2.07 14.64 -5.03
N ASP A 61 0.75 14.59 -5.21
CA ASP A 61 -0.09 15.76 -5.55
C ASP A 61 0.11 16.91 -4.56
N ALA A 62 0.18 16.60 -3.26
CA ALA A 62 0.44 17.60 -2.22
C ALA A 62 1.84 18.23 -2.28
N TRP A 63 2.85 17.53 -2.82
CA TRP A 63 4.22 18.02 -3.00
C TRP A 63 4.39 18.77 -4.32
N GLU A 64 3.76 18.31 -5.38
CA GLU A 64 3.73 18.96 -6.70
C GLU A 64 3.08 20.35 -6.62
N LYS A 65 1.94 20.46 -5.92
CA LYS A 65 1.30 21.76 -5.60
C LYS A 65 2.21 22.72 -4.82
N LYS A 66 3.25 22.22 -4.16
CA LYS A 66 4.26 23.01 -3.43
C LYS A 66 5.56 23.20 -4.21
N GLY A 67 5.64 22.71 -5.44
CA GLY A 67 6.83 22.80 -6.29
C GLY A 67 7.93 21.78 -5.99
N TYR A 68 7.66 20.73 -5.21
CA TYR A 68 8.67 19.72 -4.80
C TYR A 68 8.75 18.53 -5.76
N TRP A 69 8.90 18.81 -7.07
CA TRP A 69 8.86 17.81 -8.13
C TRP A 69 9.91 16.68 -7.99
N MET A 70 11.16 17.02 -7.68
CA MET A 70 12.23 16.01 -7.47
C MET A 70 12.00 15.12 -6.24
N LYS A 71 11.19 15.56 -5.28
CA LYS A 71 10.80 14.76 -4.12
C LYS A 71 9.64 13.83 -4.48
N ALA A 72 8.66 14.34 -5.22
CA ALA A 72 7.55 13.56 -5.77
C ALA A 72 8.05 12.42 -6.66
N ASP A 73 8.90 12.71 -7.65
CA ASP A 73 9.42 11.69 -8.58
C ASP A 73 10.22 10.59 -7.86
N ARG A 74 11.13 10.96 -6.96
CA ARG A 74 11.87 9.96 -6.15
C ARG A 74 10.95 9.09 -5.31
N TYR A 75 9.86 9.66 -4.81
CA TYR A 75 8.90 8.93 -4.00
C TYR A 75 8.00 8.03 -4.84
N LEU A 76 7.60 8.46 -6.04
CA LEU A 76 6.91 7.62 -7.00
C LEU A 76 7.73 6.37 -7.33
N ARG A 77 8.97 6.55 -7.76
CA ARG A 77 9.88 5.42 -8.09
C ARG A 77 10.09 4.46 -6.93
N GLN A 78 10.07 4.96 -5.69
CA GLN A 78 10.21 4.09 -4.52
C GLN A 78 9.01 3.15 -4.34
N TRP A 79 7.82 3.55 -4.80
CA TRP A 79 6.56 2.87 -4.49
C TRP A 79 5.78 2.38 -5.73
N GLU A 80 6.24 2.68 -6.94
CA GLU A 80 5.60 2.26 -8.20
C GLU A 80 5.39 0.75 -8.28
N TRP A 81 6.31 -0.04 -7.68
CA TRP A 81 6.20 -1.49 -7.60
C TRP A 81 4.89 -1.96 -6.96
N THR A 82 4.26 -1.17 -6.08
CA THR A 82 3.00 -1.57 -5.45
C THR A 82 1.85 -1.62 -6.45
N ALA A 83 1.83 -0.71 -7.42
CA ALA A 83 0.86 -0.73 -8.51
C ALA A 83 1.17 -1.87 -9.50
N GLU A 84 2.45 -2.05 -9.84
CA GLU A 84 2.90 -3.12 -10.74
C GLU A 84 2.56 -4.52 -10.19
N VAL A 85 2.89 -4.77 -8.92
CA VAL A 85 2.60 -6.06 -8.28
C VAL A 85 1.09 -6.28 -8.13
N ALA A 86 0.30 -5.25 -7.85
CA ALA A 86 -1.15 -5.37 -7.82
C ALA A 86 -1.69 -5.81 -9.19
N ALA A 87 -1.26 -5.16 -10.27
CA ALA A 87 -1.68 -5.50 -11.64
C ALA A 87 -1.26 -6.91 -12.07
N ASN A 88 -0.09 -7.39 -11.63
CA ASN A 88 0.39 -8.73 -11.94
C ASN A 88 -0.34 -9.86 -11.19
N LEU A 89 -1.02 -9.53 -10.09
CA LEU A 89 -1.77 -10.49 -9.26
C LEU A 89 -3.28 -10.54 -9.59
N GLU A 90 -3.74 -9.63 -10.45
CA GLU A 90 -5.10 -9.61 -11.02
C GLU A 90 -5.27 -10.64 -12.14
#